data_AF-A0A1I6X3X4-F1
#
_entry.id   AF-A0A1I6X3X4-F1
#
_cell.length_a   1.000
_cell.length_b   1.000
_cell.length_c   1.000
_cell.angle_alpha   90.00
_cell.angle_beta   90.00
_cell.angle_gamma   90.00
#
_symmetry.space_group_name_H-M   'P 1'
#
loop_
_entity.id
_entity.type
_entity.pdbx_description
1 polymer ?
#
loop_
_entity_poly.entity_id
_entity_poly.type
_entity_poly.pdbx_seq_one_letter_code
_entity_poly.pdbx_strand_id
1 'polypeptide(L)'
;MPSNSLPEQGRRPAWRRVVPGFVALAMTAAVPMLAPASSEAAPAHVDNPFEGATSYVNPDYAENVQASIDQTQDAELKAKMQQVKSYPTAVWLDRIAAIEGGEANSGRLSLREHLDEALAQKGSGPITASFVIYDLPGRDCAALASNGELPLTQQGLQRYKTDYIDAITDVMDDPKYNDIRITTVIEPDGLPNLVTNLDDPECAEAKSSGIQVDAVQYALNELHDISNVYTYMDFAHSGWLGWNNNLTQTVQLYTDVAQGTEAGFQSVDGFATNTSNYTPTEEPFLTDPNARVGGGQVRSGDFYEWNPNFDESDFARNLHDQLISNGWPSDVGTIIDTGRNGWGGSERPTQASSSNDLNTYIEESKVDRRAHRGLWCNVSGAGIGTPPQASPSGYGSSIDAFVWTKPPGESDGSSEEIPNDEGKHADPMCDPDYVAPNAGNNPTGALPNSPLAGHWFHEQFKMLVQNAHPEINTAASRQGAN
;
A
#
# COMPACT_ATOMS: atom_id res chain seq x y z
N MET A 1 -13.14 47.31 77.21
CA MET A 1 -12.33 46.32 77.94
C MET A 1 -12.82 46.27 79.38
N PRO A 2 -12.92 45.09 80.02
CA PRO A 2 -13.27 43.76 79.53
C PRO A 2 -14.63 43.34 80.21
N SER A 3 -15.26 42.19 80.09
CA SER A 3 -14.93 40.85 79.58
C SER A 3 -16.25 40.05 79.55
N ASN A 4 -16.44 39.28 78.46
CA ASN A 4 -16.81 37.86 78.41
C ASN A 4 -18.02 37.33 79.20
N SER A 5 -18.80 36.36 78.72
CA SER A 5 -18.93 35.67 77.43
C SER A 5 -20.10 34.68 77.59
N LEU A 6 -20.86 34.57 76.51
CA LEU A 6 -21.93 33.63 76.14
C LEU A 6 -21.55 32.12 76.23
N PRO A 7 -22.37 31.12 75.79
CA PRO A 7 -23.83 31.07 75.54
C PRO A 7 -24.54 29.72 75.95
N GLU A 8 -25.85 29.69 75.67
CA GLU A 8 -26.54 28.69 74.83
C GLU A 8 -27.53 27.65 75.41
N GLN A 9 -28.61 27.50 74.62
CA GLN A 9 -29.58 26.40 74.48
C GLN A 9 -30.86 26.40 75.33
N GLY A 10 -31.97 26.71 74.65
CA GLY A 10 -33.33 26.41 75.07
C GLY A 10 -34.21 26.05 73.89
N ARG A 11 -34.41 24.75 73.63
CA ARG A 11 -35.49 24.21 72.79
C ARG A 11 -36.80 24.18 73.61
N ARG A 12 -37.90 24.69 73.05
CA ARG A 12 -39.28 24.27 73.42
C ARG A 12 -40.20 24.28 72.18
N PRO A 13 -41.18 23.35 72.09
CA PRO A 13 -41.96 23.14 70.88
C PRO A 13 -43.36 23.78 70.92
N ALA A 14 -43.97 23.99 69.74
CA ALA A 14 -45.11 23.13 69.42
C ALA A 14 -46.55 23.62 69.60
N TRP A 15 -47.03 24.78 69.10
CA TRP A 15 -48.49 25.00 69.02
C TRP A 15 -48.99 25.82 67.81
N ARG A 16 -50.04 25.25 67.17
CA ARG A 16 -51.20 25.86 66.46
C ARG A 16 -51.22 26.00 64.91
N ARG A 17 -52.07 25.13 64.33
CA ARG A 17 -53.25 25.36 63.43
C ARG A 17 -53.15 26.47 62.37
N VAL A 18 -53.36 26.11 61.09
CA VAL A 18 -54.06 26.93 60.07
C VAL A 18 -54.84 26.05 59.07
N VAL A 19 -55.91 26.66 58.54
CA VAL A 19 -57.08 26.26 57.71
C VAL A 19 -56.74 26.31 56.18
N PRO A 20 -57.58 25.78 55.24
CA PRO A 20 -57.16 25.26 53.94
C PRO A 20 -57.12 26.30 52.80
N GLY A 21 -56.43 25.98 51.70
CA GLY A 21 -56.32 26.82 50.50
C GLY A 21 -56.31 26.00 49.21
N PHE A 22 -57.14 26.43 48.26
CA PHE A 22 -57.34 25.91 46.92
C PHE A 22 -56.06 25.93 46.07
N VAL A 23 -55.78 24.86 45.32
CA VAL A 23 -54.73 24.81 44.29
C VAL A 23 -55.38 24.98 42.91
N ALA A 24 -55.02 26.06 42.22
CA ALA A 24 -55.30 26.27 40.81
C ALA A 24 -54.29 25.49 39.96
N LEU A 25 -54.78 24.72 38.99
CA LEU A 25 -53.97 23.94 38.05
C LEU A 25 -53.62 24.83 36.84
N ALA A 26 -52.35 25.22 36.71
CA ALA A 26 -51.83 25.84 35.49
C ALA A 26 -51.21 24.74 34.62
N MET A 27 -51.77 24.50 33.43
CA MET A 27 -51.16 23.65 32.40
C MET A 27 -50.08 24.45 31.66
N THR A 28 -48.82 24.10 31.87
CA THR A 28 -47.70 24.52 31.02
C THR A 28 -47.58 23.56 29.84
N ALA A 29 -47.75 24.08 28.62
CA ALA A 29 -47.44 23.37 27.40
C ALA A 29 -45.92 23.20 27.27
N ALA A 30 -45.44 21.96 27.26
CA ALA A 30 -44.05 21.63 26.98
C ALA A 30 -43.81 21.72 25.47
N VAL A 31 -42.98 22.66 25.05
CA VAL A 31 -42.39 22.69 23.71
C VAL A 31 -41.32 21.60 23.68
N PRO A 32 -41.34 20.64 22.73
CA PRO A 32 -40.28 19.65 22.63
C PRO A 32 -39.00 20.37 22.20
N MET A 33 -37.99 20.37 23.07
CA MET A 33 -36.63 20.73 22.67
C MET A 33 -36.17 19.69 21.65
N LEU A 34 -35.89 20.15 20.42
CA LEU A 34 -35.12 19.38 19.45
C LEU A 34 -33.76 19.09 20.07
N ALA A 35 -33.47 17.80 20.32
CA ALA A 35 -32.14 17.36 20.68
C ALA A 35 -31.17 17.75 19.55
N PRO A 36 -29.95 18.21 19.85
CA PRO A 36 -28.93 18.35 18.82
C PRO A 36 -28.70 16.97 18.19
N ALA A 37 -28.59 16.94 16.85
CA ALA A 37 -28.13 15.76 16.14
C ALA A 37 -26.84 15.25 16.81
N SER A 38 -26.83 13.98 17.18
CA SER A 38 -25.63 13.31 17.64
C SER A 38 -24.55 13.52 16.58
N SER A 39 -23.41 14.11 16.94
CA SER A 39 -22.23 13.94 16.09
C SER A 39 -21.98 12.43 16.08
N GLU A 40 -22.21 11.77 14.95
CA GLU A 40 -21.76 10.40 14.77
C GLU A 40 -20.24 10.44 14.99
N ALA A 41 -19.80 9.81 16.08
CA ALA A 41 -18.37 9.61 16.31
C ALA A 41 -17.83 8.79 15.13
N ALA A 42 -16.63 9.13 14.66
CA ALA A 42 -15.95 8.31 13.66
C ALA A 42 -15.98 6.83 14.11
N PRO A 43 -16.19 5.89 13.19
CA PRO A 43 -16.10 4.46 13.51
C PRO A 43 -14.78 4.16 14.24
N ALA A 44 -14.81 3.25 15.20
CA ALA A 44 -13.58 2.85 15.88
C ALA A 44 -12.57 2.28 14.86
N HIS A 45 -11.30 2.63 15.03
CA HIS A 45 -10.19 2.04 14.31
C HIS A 45 -10.25 0.50 14.48
N VAL A 46 -10.12 -0.25 13.38
CA VAL A 46 -10.35 -1.71 13.36
C VAL A 46 -9.03 -2.43 13.07
N ASP A 47 -8.98 -3.72 13.36
CA ASP A 47 -7.81 -4.55 13.08
C ASP A 47 -7.47 -4.63 11.59
N ASN A 48 -8.42 -5.12 10.77
CA ASN A 48 -8.27 -5.18 9.31
C ASN A 48 -9.27 -4.23 8.63
N PRO A 49 -8.82 -3.14 7.96
CA PRO A 49 -9.70 -2.18 7.31
C PRO A 49 -10.39 -2.74 6.05
N PHE A 50 -9.86 -3.79 5.44
CA PHE A 50 -10.42 -4.40 4.23
C PHE A 50 -11.57 -5.36 4.57
N GLU A 51 -11.59 -5.93 5.77
CA GLU A 51 -12.61 -6.91 6.16
C GLU A 51 -14.01 -6.28 6.19
N GLY A 52 -14.93 -6.90 5.43
CA GLY A 52 -16.33 -6.47 5.31
C GLY A 52 -16.55 -5.14 4.57
N ALA A 53 -15.50 -4.55 3.98
CA ALA A 53 -15.59 -3.31 3.21
C ALA A 53 -15.67 -3.57 1.71
N THR A 54 -16.40 -2.70 1.00
CA THR A 54 -16.18 -2.51 -0.44
C THR A 54 -14.91 -1.70 -0.66
N SER A 55 -14.43 -1.58 -1.89
CA SER A 55 -13.24 -0.80 -2.20
C SER A 55 -13.51 0.22 -3.30
N TYR A 56 -12.91 1.39 -3.15
CA TYR A 56 -12.94 2.47 -4.11
C TYR A 56 -12.32 2.06 -5.45
N VAL A 57 -13.07 2.28 -6.54
CA VAL A 57 -12.60 2.08 -7.90
C VAL A 57 -12.24 3.43 -8.49
N ASN A 58 -10.96 3.62 -8.81
CA ASN A 58 -10.43 4.87 -9.35
C ASN A 58 -10.95 5.13 -10.78
N PRO A 59 -11.72 6.21 -11.02
CA PRO A 59 -12.26 6.52 -12.33
C PRO A 59 -11.17 6.87 -13.36
N ASP A 60 -10.05 7.48 -12.96
CA ASP A 60 -8.94 7.81 -13.87
C ASP A 60 -8.28 6.54 -14.41
N TYR A 61 -8.07 5.54 -13.54
CA TYR A 61 -7.61 4.21 -13.95
C TYR A 61 -8.62 3.53 -14.89
N ALA A 62 -9.91 3.62 -14.54
CA ALA A 62 -10.98 3.03 -15.33
C ALA A 62 -11.12 3.68 -16.73
N GLU A 63 -10.78 4.96 -16.88
CA GLU A 63 -10.70 5.66 -18.16
C GLU A 63 -9.50 5.19 -18.99
N ASN A 64 -8.32 5.06 -18.38
CA ASN A 64 -7.13 4.50 -19.04
C ASN A 64 -7.37 3.07 -19.57
N VAL A 65 -8.03 2.23 -18.77
CA VAL A 65 -8.44 0.89 -19.21
C VAL A 65 -9.43 0.97 -20.37
N GLN A 66 -10.39 1.92 -20.33
CA GLN A 66 -11.32 2.13 -21.44
C GLN A 66 -10.60 2.52 -22.74
N ALA A 67 -9.60 3.39 -22.67
CA ALA A 67 -8.81 3.76 -23.83
C ALA A 67 -8.12 2.53 -24.48
N SER A 68 -7.70 1.56 -23.67
CA SER A 68 -7.16 0.28 -24.19
C SER A 68 -8.22 -0.64 -24.76
N ILE A 69 -9.42 -0.68 -24.16
CA ILE A 69 -10.57 -1.43 -24.68
C ILE A 69 -10.92 -0.90 -26.07
N ASP A 70 -10.97 0.42 -26.25
CA ASP A 70 -11.35 1.05 -27.53
C ASP A 70 -10.33 0.74 -28.65
N GLN A 71 -9.05 0.59 -28.30
CA GLN A 71 -7.97 0.20 -29.21
C GLN A 71 -7.91 -1.30 -29.52
N THR A 72 -8.51 -2.14 -28.67
CA THR A 72 -8.41 -3.60 -28.78
C THR A 72 -9.43 -4.18 -29.75
N GLN A 73 -9.02 -5.03 -30.70
CA GLN A 73 -9.97 -5.68 -31.61
C GLN A 73 -10.48 -7.03 -31.09
N ASP A 74 -9.64 -7.76 -30.34
CA ASP A 74 -9.98 -9.08 -29.82
C ASP A 74 -11.09 -9.02 -28.76
N ALA A 75 -12.19 -9.74 -29.01
CA ALA A 75 -13.39 -9.65 -28.18
C ALA A 75 -13.22 -10.29 -26.80
N GLU A 76 -12.39 -11.33 -26.69
CA GLU A 76 -12.12 -12.00 -25.41
C GLU A 76 -11.26 -11.12 -24.52
N LEU A 77 -10.20 -10.54 -25.09
CA LEU A 77 -9.33 -9.57 -24.42
C LEU A 77 -10.11 -8.33 -23.99
N LYS A 78 -11.01 -7.80 -24.82
CA LYS A 78 -11.94 -6.72 -24.43
C LYS A 78 -12.77 -7.08 -23.20
N ALA A 79 -13.34 -8.28 -23.16
CA ALA A 79 -14.13 -8.73 -22.02
C ALA A 79 -13.28 -8.84 -20.74
N LYS A 80 -12.02 -9.32 -20.86
CA LYS A 80 -11.06 -9.36 -19.75
C LYS A 80 -10.69 -7.95 -19.28
N MET A 81 -10.35 -7.04 -20.18
CA MET A 81 -10.07 -5.64 -19.86
C MET A 81 -11.27 -4.96 -19.18
N GLN A 82 -12.50 -5.26 -19.60
CA GLN A 82 -13.70 -4.71 -18.97
C GLN A 82 -13.92 -5.22 -17.55
N GLN A 83 -13.53 -6.46 -17.26
CA GLN A 83 -13.49 -6.95 -15.88
C GLN A 83 -12.39 -6.24 -15.08
N VAL A 84 -11.20 -6.06 -15.66
CA VAL A 84 -10.07 -5.37 -15.00
C VAL A 84 -10.42 -3.94 -14.61
N LYS A 85 -11.15 -3.22 -15.47
CA LYS A 85 -11.69 -1.87 -15.22
C LYS A 85 -12.51 -1.75 -13.93
N SER A 86 -13.07 -2.86 -13.43
CA SER A 86 -13.94 -2.86 -12.23
C SER A 86 -13.21 -3.11 -10.92
N TYR A 87 -11.92 -3.43 -10.95
CA TYR A 87 -11.14 -3.70 -9.74
C TYR A 87 -10.59 -2.41 -9.12
N PRO A 88 -10.49 -2.36 -7.77
CA PRO A 88 -9.89 -1.22 -7.08
C PRO A 88 -8.38 -1.18 -7.29
N THR A 89 -7.83 0.03 -7.37
CA THR A 89 -6.38 0.29 -7.45
C THR A 89 -6.03 1.45 -6.54
N ALA A 90 -4.86 1.43 -5.91
CA ALA A 90 -4.43 2.57 -5.10
C ALA A 90 -4.18 3.83 -5.96
N VAL A 91 -4.32 4.99 -5.33
CA VAL A 91 -4.00 6.31 -5.90
C VAL A 91 -2.61 6.72 -5.41
N TRP A 92 -1.70 7.03 -6.33
CA TRP A 92 -0.33 7.42 -5.98
C TRP A 92 -0.25 8.94 -5.80
N LEU A 93 0.22 9.37 -4.64
CA LEU A 93 0.59 10.76 -4.37
C LEU A 93 2.10 10.89 -4.57
N ASP A 94 2.58 10.72 -5.80
CA ASP A 94 4.02 10.59 -6.13
C ASP A 94 4.81 11.91 -6.15
N ARG A 95 4.17 13.01 -5.73
CA ARG A 95 4.70 14.38 -5.68
C ARG A 95 3.66 15.31 -5.05
N ILE A 96 4.06 16.51 -4.65
CA ILE A 96 3.14 17.53 -4.09
C ILE A 96 2.00 17.87 -5.05
N ALA A 97 2.27 17.98 -6.35
CA ALA A 97 1.26 18.29 -7.36
C ALA A 97 0.12 17.24 -7.44
N ALA A 98 0.37 15.99 -7.02
CA ALA A 98 -0.63 14.94 -7.05
C ALA A 98 -1.76 15.14 -6.01
N ILE A 99 -1.52 15.94 -4.96
CA ILE A 99 -2.51 16.24 -3.92
C ILE A 99 -3.66 17.07 -4.51
N GLU A 100 -3.33 18.10 -5.30
CA GLU A 100 -4.30 19.02 -5.92
C GLU A 100 -4.76 18.56 -7.31
N GLY A 101 -4.10 17.56 -7.90
CA GLY A 101 -4.50 16.97 -9.19
C GLY A 101 -4.49 17.99 -10.35
N GLY A 102 -5.43 17.81 -11.28
CA GLY A 102 -5.64 18.71 -12.41
C GLY A 102 -4.49 18.69 -13.43
N GLU A 103 -4.29 19.80 -14.14
CA GLU A 103 -3.30 19.90 -15.23
C GLU A 103 -1.86 19.58 -14.76
N ALA A 104 -1.51 20.01 -13.54
CA ALA A 104 -0.20 19.73 -12.94
C ALA A 104 0.04 18.24 -12.64
N ASN A 105 -1.02 17.43 -12.61
CA ASN A 105 -0.95 15.98 -12.47
C ASN A 105 -1.59 15.24 -13.66
N SER A 106 -1.33 15.70 -14.88
CA SER A 106 -1.81 15.04 -16.11
C SER A 106 -3.34 14.88 -16.21
N GLY A 107 -4.09 15.81 -15.61
CA GLY A 107 -5.56 15.80 -15.62
C GLY A 107 -6.20 14.82 -14.64
N ARG A 108 -5.41 14.15 -13.79
CA ARG A 108 -5.93 13.24 -12.74
C ARG A 108 -6.68 14.02 -11.67
N LEU A 109 -7.59 13.34 -10.99
CA LEU A 109 -8.29 13.90 -9.84
C LEU A 109 -7.32 14.26 -8.70
N SER A 110 -7.71 15.25 -7.90
CA SER A 110 -7.08 15.56 -6.62
C SER A 110 -7.36 14.48 -5.57
N LEU A 111 -6.59 14.48 -4.47
CA LEU A 111 -6.88 13.66 -3.28
C LEU A 111 -8.31 13.87 -2.79
N ARG A 112 -8.75 15.15 -2.74
CA ARG A 112 -10.09 15.52 -2.29
C ARG A 112 -11.17 14.97 -3.21
N GLU A 113 -10.99 15.05 -4.52
CA GLU A 113 -11.94 14.50 -5.50
C GLU A 113 -11.99 12.98 -5.47
N HIS A 114 -10.85 12.30 -5.26
CA HIS A 114 -10.84 10.85 -5.08
C HIS A 114 -11.62 10.41 -3.82
N LEU A 115 -11.48 11.12 -2.70
CA LEU A 115 -12.27 10.84 -1.49
C LEU A 115 -13.76 11.14 -1.69
N ASP A 116 -14.11 12.17 -2.48
CA ASP A 116 -15.49 12.46 -2.86
C ASP A 116 -16.11 11.35 -3.71
N GLU A 117 -15.35 10.80 -4.67
CA GLU A 117 -15.77 9.64 -5.46
C GLU A 117 -15.90 8.36 -4.61
N ALA A 118 -14.99 8.15 -3.65
CA ALA A 118 -15.11 7.03 -2.71
C ALA A 118 -16.40 7.14 -1.87
N LEU A 119 -16.75 8.33 -1.38
CA LEU A 119 -18.03 8.55 -0.68
C LEU A 119 -19.23 8.26 -1.59
N ALA A 120 -19.16 8.66 -2.87
CA ALA A 120 -20.21 8.38 -3.84
C ALA A 120 -20.38 6.87 -4.10
N GLN A 121 -19.30 6.09 -3.98
CA GLN A 121 -19.29 4.63 -4.20
C GLN A 121 -19.63 3.81 -2.94
N LYS A 122 -19.51 4.37 -1.73
CA LYS A 122 -19.60 3.68 -0.43
C LYS A 122 -20.81 2.74 -0.25
N GLY A 123 -21.96 3.10 -0.82
CA GLY A 123 -23.20 2.37 -0.57
C GLY A 123 -23.56 2.38 0.93
N SER A 124 -24.03 1.25 1.47
CA SER A 124 -24.49 1.15 2.86
C SER A 124 -23.46 0.56 3.84
N GLY A 125 -22.35 0.02 3.35
CA GLY A 125 -21.30 -0.60 4.15
C GLY A 125 -20.08 0.30 4.31
N PRO A 126 -19.01 -0.16 4.99
CA PRO A 126 -17.72 0.53 4.96
C PRO A 126 -17.10 0.42 3.56
N ILE A 127 -16.32 1.43 3.18
CA ILE A 127 -15.52 1.44 1.95
C ILE A 127 -14.06 1.73 2.29
N THR A 128 -13.13 1.03 1.64
CA THR A 128 -11.70 1.38 1.64
C THR A 128 -11.35 2.28 0.47
N ALA A 129 -10.48 3.27 0.70
CA ALA A 129 -9.80 4.01 -0.36
C ALA A 129 -8.29 3.96 -0.10
N SER A 130 -7.54 3.40 -1.05
CA SER A 130 -6.11 3.16 -0.88
C SER A 130 -5.28 4.23 -1.57
N PHE A 131 -4.29 4.76 -0.84
CA PHE A 131 -3.37 5.78 -1.31
C PHE A 131 -1.92 5.32 -1.08
N VAL A 132 -0.99 5.83 -1.89
CA VAL A 132 0.45 5.63 -1.71
C VAL A 132 1.08 6.97 -1.39
N ILE A 133 1.71 7.05 -0.22
CA ILE A 133 2.49 8.19 0.25
C ILE A 133 3.91 7.96 -0.24
N TYR A 134 4.40 8.78 -1.17
CA TYR A 134 5.62 8.48 -1.93
C TYR A 134 6.31 9.76 -2.43
N ASP A 135 6.83 10.59 -1.53
CA ASP A 135 7.61 11.78 -1.90
C ASP A 135 8.78 12.04 -0.94
N LEU A 136 9.37 10.97 -0.37
CA LEU A 136 10.51 11.07 0.52
C LEU A 136 11.62 12.02 0.00
N PRO A 137 12.24 12.83 0.87
CA PRO A 137 13.48 13.52 0.52
C PRO A 137 14.58 12.54 0.11
N GLY A 138 15.16 12.73 -1.07
CA GLY A 138 16.13 11.78 -1.65
C GLY A 138 15.51 10.42 -1.95
N ARG A 139 14.27 10.40 -2.45
CA ARG A 139 13.53 9.19 -2.84
C ARG A 139 14.36 8.28 -3.75
N ASP A 140 14.17 6.97 -3.64
CA ASP A 140 14.76 5.98 -4.54
C ASP A 140 16.30 6.06 -4.60
N CYS A 141 16.97 6.18 -3.44
CA CYS A 141 18.41 6.49 -3.37
C CYS A 141 19.34 5.45 -4.05
N ALA A 142 18.83 4.25 -4.35
CA ALA A 142 19.59 3.21 -5.04
C ALA A 142 19.22 3.11 -6.54
N ALA A 143 18.29 3.93 -7.02
CA ALA A 143 17.96 4.04 -8.43
C ALA A 143 19.11 4.69 -9.20
N LEU A 144 19.24 4.34 -10.47
CA LEU A 144 20.22 4.99 -11.34
C LEU A 144 19.72 6.37 -11.80
N ALA A 145 18.40 6.58 -11.77
CA ALA A 145 17.76 7.89 -11.88
C ALA A 145 16.47 7.94 -11.04
N SER A 146 16.50 8.66 -9.93
CA SER A 146 15.32 8.93 -9.11
C SER A 146 14.43 10.02 -9.74
N ASN A 147 13.12 9.87 -9.54
CA ASN A 147 12.10 10.85 -9.92
C ASN A 147 11.58 11.69 -8.74
N GLY A 148 12.23 11.62 -7.57
CA GLY A 148 11.82 12.37 -6.37
C GLY A 148 12.07 13.87 -6.50
N GLU A 149 11.08 14.71 -6.17
CA GLU A 149 11.22 16.17 -6.31
C GLU A 149 11.91 16.82 -5.10
N LEU A 150 11.93 16.14 -3.95
CA LEU A 150 12.47 16.66 -2.71
C LEU A 150 13.94 16.26 -2.52
N PRO A 151 14.89 17.21 -2.41
CA PRO A 151 16.29 16.88 -2.20
C PRO A 151 16.54 16.39 -0.77
N LEU A 152 17.50 15.47 -0.58
CA LEU A 152 17.92 14.94 0.73
C LEU A 152 18.60 16.01 1.60
N THR A 153 17.82 16.92 2.15
CA THR A 153 18.26 18.07 2.94
C THR A 153 17.23 18.37 4.00
N GLN A 154 17.61 19.13 5.04
CA GLN A 154 16.66 19.60 6.05
C GLN A 154 15.55 20.50 5.46
N GLN A 155 15.83 21.22 4.37
CA GLN A 155 14.81 21.97 3.65
C GLN A 155 13.84 21.05 2.90
N GLY A 156 14.35 19.99 2.26
CA GLY A 156 13.53 18.95 1.64
C GLY A 156 12.65 18.24 2.66
N LEU A 157 13.19 17.89 3.83
CA LEU A 157 12.42 17.36 4.96
C LEU A 157 11.33 18.33 5.40
N GLN A 158 11.62 19.63 5.52
CA GLN A 158 10.60 20.60 5.91
C GLN A 158 9.47 20.70 4.88
N ARG A 159 9.79 20.67 3.58
CA ARG A 159 8.78 20.64 2.51
C ARG A 159 7.97 19.35 2.53
N TYR A 160 8.61 18.21 2.76
CA TYR A 160 7.91 16.92 2.92
C TYR A 160 6.89 16.99 4.06
N LYS A 161 7.24 17.61 5.17
CA LYS A 161 6.32 17.81 6.29
C LYS A 161 5.17 18.74 5.89
N THR A 162 5.46 19.96 5.45
CA THR A 162 4.42 21.01 5.30
C THR A 162 3.68 21.02 3.98
N ASP A 163 4.39 20.82 2.89
CA ASP A 163 3.83 20.97 1.55
C ASP A 163 3.20 19.64 1.08
N TYR A 164 3.55 18.53 1.74
CA TYR A 164 3.13 17.19 1.38
C TYR A 164 2.32 16.50 2.49
N ILE A 165 2.91 16.09 3.62
CA ILE A 165 2.18 15.35 4.68
C ILE A 165 1.07 16.18 5.35
N ASP A 166 1.36 17.42 5.75
CA ASP A 166 0.36 18.30 6.36
C ASP A 166 -0.80 18.58 5.38
N ALA A 167 -0.48 18.78 4.09
CA ALA A 167 -1.49 19.00 3.06
C ALA A 167 -2.36 17.77 2.80
N ILE A 168 -1.79 16.55 2.89
CA ILE A 168 -2.53 15.29 2.79
C ILE A 168 -3.47 15.12 3.99
N THR A 169 -2.93 15.32 5.19
CA THR A 169 -3.67 15.12 6.45
C THR A 169 -4.77 16.16 6.64
N ASP A 170 -4.55 17.41 6.23
CA ASP A 170 -5.59 18.46 6.16
C ASP A 170 -6.81 18.04 5.32
N VAL A 171 -6.60 17.22 4.29
CA VAL A 171 -7.70 16.66 3.49
C VAL A 171 -8.30 15.43 4.14
N MET A 172 -7.48 14.49 4.61
CA MET A 172 -7.93 13.22 5.18
C MET A 172 -8.68 13.38 6.52
N ASP A 173 -8.32 14.39 7.33
CA ASP A 173 -8.96 14.69 8.62
C ASP A 173 -10.28 15.48 8.49
N ASP A 174 -10.67 15.85 7.27
CA ASP A 174 -11.97 16.49 7.05
C ASP A 174 -13.10 15.54 7.51
N PRO A 175 -13.96 15.94 8.48
CA PRO A 175 -15.00 15.07 9.03
C PRO A 175 -15.97 14.51 7.99
N LYS A 176 -16.01 15.10 6.79
CA LYS A 176 -16.71 14.56 5.63
C LYS A 176 -16.28 13.12 5.29
N TYR A 177 -15.02 12.75 5.54
CA TYR A 177 -14.43 11.47 5.15
C TYR A 177 -14.32 10.44 6.26
N ASN A 178 -14.80 10.73 7.48
CA ASN A 178 -14.78 9.80 8.63
C ASN A 178 -15.40 8.41 8.34
N ASP A 179 -16.24 8.34 7.31
CA ASP A 179 -16.94 7.15 6.86
C ASP A 179 -16.14 6.30 5.84
N ILE A 180 -14.97 6.76 5.40
CA ILE A 180 -14.04 6.01 4.53
C ILE A 180 -12.95 5.43 5.42
N ARG A 181 -12.59 4.16 5.19
CA ARG A 181 -11.34 3.59 5.71
C ARG A 181 -10.21 3.93 4.74
N ILE A 182 -9.39 4.89 5.08
CA ILE A 182 -8.32 5.38 4.20
C ILE A 182 -7.07 4.54 4.49
N THR A 183 -6.60 3.73 3.54
CA THR A 183 -5.39 2.92 3.74
C THR A 183 -4.21 3.55 3.03
N THR A 184 -3.08 3.72 3.69
CA THR A 184 -1.89 4.36 3.13
C THR A 184 -0.73 3.37 3.06
N VAL A 185 -0.14 3.20 1.88
CA VAL A 185 1.17 2.54 1.74
C VAL A 185 2.24 3.60 1.91
N ILE A 186 3.12 3.42 2.89
CA ILE A 186 4.09 4.43 3.30
C ILE A 186 5.43 4.19 2.64
N GLU A 187 5.80 5.10 1.76
CA GLU A 187 7.13 5.34 1.19
C GLU A 187 7.82 4.07 0.65
N PRO A 188 7.26 3.46 -0.42
CA PRO A 188 7.94 2.40 -1.16
C PRO A 188 9.36 2.79 -1.58
N ASP A 189 10.25 1.80 -1.70
CA ASP A 189 11.67 2.01 -2.07
C ASP A 189 12.39 3.08 -1.21
N GLY A 190 11.96 3.24 0.05
CA GLY A 190 12.58 4.13 1.03
C GLY A 190 13.50 3.37 1.98
N LEU A 191 13.00 3.10 3.19
CA LEU A 191 13.75 2.54 4.31
C LEU A 191 14.54 1.23 4.04
N PRO A 192 14.09 0.27 3.19
CA PRO A 192 14.87 -0.94 2.91
C PRO A 192 16.29 -0.66 2.40
N ASN A 193 16.47 0.44 1.65
CA ASN A 193 17.76 0.87 1.14
C ASN A 193 18.79 1.17 2.25
N LEU A 194 18.33 1.61 3.41
CA LEU A 194 19.18 1.93 4.57
C LEU A 194 19.80 0.69 5.22
N VAL A 195 19.42 -0.51 4.77
CA VAL A 195 19.99 -1.79 5.20
C VAL A 195 20.89 -2.38 4.14
N THR A 196 20.42 -2.44 2.88
CA THR A 196 21.08 -3.26 1.84
C THR A 196 21.94 -2.49 0.86
N ASN A 197 21.70 -1.18 0.66
CA ASN A 197 22.25 -0.43 -0.47
C ASN A 197 23.24 0.66 -0.03
N LEU A 198 23.92 0.47 1.09
CA LEU A 198 24.84 1.46 1.67
C LEU A 198 26.19 1.59 0.96
N ASP A 199 26.45 0.73 -0.03
CA ASP A 199 27.55 0.93 -0.97
C ASP A 199 27.23 2.04 -1.97
N ASP A 200 25.94 2.39 -2.14
CA ASP A 200 25.52 3.59 -2.86
C ASP A 200 25.72 4.83 -1.98
N PRO A 201 26.47 5.86 -2.45
CA PRO A 201 26.70 7.08 -1.70
C PRO A 201 25.42 7.83 -1.28
N GLU A 202 24.37 7.82 -2.11
CA GLU A 202 23.12 8.53 -1.82
C GLU A 202 22.37 7.84 -0.67
N CYS A 203 22.30 6.51 -0.69
CA CYS A 203 21.73 5.75 0.42
C CYS A 203 22.57 5.81 1.70
N ALA A 204 23.90 5.86 1.58
CA ALA A 204 24.78 6.09 2.72
C ALA A 204 24.55 7.49 3.35
N GLU A 205 24.30 8.51 2.52
CA GLU A 205 23.93 9.86 2.98
C GLU A 205 22.54 9.87 3.62
N ALA A 206 21.55 9.18 3.02
CA ALA A 206 20.20 9.04 3.58
C ALA A 206 20.24 8.40 4.98
N LYS A 207 21.02 7.32 5.15
CA LYS A 207 21.20 6.68 6.45
C LYS A 207 21.91 7.56 7.46
N SER A 208 23.01 8.21 7.06
CA SER A 208 23.84 8.98 8.00
C SER A 208 23.22 10.33 8.40
N SER A 209 22.38 10.90 7.54
CA SER A 209 21.63 12.14 7.83
C SER A 209 20.42 11.92 8.75
N GLY A 210 19.82 10.73 8.75
CA GLY A 210 18.59 10.43 9.49
C GLY A 210 17.30 10.98 8.87
N ILE A 211 17.40 11.71 7.75
CA ILE A 211 16.27 12.47 7.18
C ILE A 211 15.10 11.57 6.75
N GLN A 212 15.36 10.43 6.12
CA GLN A 212 14.28 9.54 5.68
C GLN A 212 13.56 8.87 6.87
N VAL A 213 14.29 8.58 7.96
CA VAL A 213 13.68 8.09 9.20
C VAL A 213 12.80 9.18 9.83
N ASP A 214 13.31 10.41 9.94
CA ASP A 214 12.56 11.55 10.47
C ASP A 214 11.31 11.87 9.64
N ALA A 215 11.39 11.70 8.31
CA ALA A 215 10.27 11.89 7.39
C ALA A 215 9.19 10.82 7.60
N VAL A 216 9.57 9.54 7.58
CA VAL A 216 8.62 8.43 7.78
C VAL A 216 7.98 8.50 9.17
N GLN A 217 8.73 8.81 10.23
CA GLN A 217 8.16 8.98 11.58
C GLN A 217 7.15 10.12 11.63
N TYR A 218 7.40 11.23 10.94
CA TYR A 218 6.46 12.33 10.84
C TYR A 218 5.18 11.91 10.12
N ALA A 219 5.30 11.25 8.95
CA ALA A 219 4.14 10.74 8.21
C ALA A 219 3.30 9.79 9.07
N LEU A 220 3.93 8.85 9.79
CA LEU A 220 3.24 7.91 10.68
C LEU A 220 2.53 8.61 11.83
N ASN A 221 3.14 9.62 12.47
CA ASN A 221 2.51 10.38 13.54
C ASN A 221 1.25 11.10 13.05
N GLU A 222 1.37 11.91 11.99
CA GLU A 222 0.27 12.75 11.52
C GLU A 222 -0.88 11.90 10.92
N LEU A 223 -0.56 10.80 10.22
CA LEU A 223 -1.58 9.91 9.67
C LEU A 223 -2.29 9.10 10.76
N HIS A 224 -1.56 8.61 11.77
CA HIS A 224 -2.15 7.81 12.86
C HIS A 224 -3.11 8.63 13.74
N ASP A 225 -2.89 9.94 13.87
CA ASP A 225 -3.79 10.83 14.61
C ASP A 225 -5.20 10.92 13.99
N ILE A 226 -5.35 10.53 12.71
CA ILE A 226 -6.63 10.49 12.00
C ILE A 226 -7.24 9.09 12.15
N SER A 227 -8.27 8.96 12.99
CA SER A 227 -8.79 7.66 13.46
C SER A 227 -9.24 6.65 12.38
N ASN A 228 -9.59 7.10 11.18
CA ASN A 228 -10.01 6.27 10.05
C ASN A 228 -8.94 6.09 8.97
N VAL A 229 -7.70 6.53 9.22
CA VAL A 229 -6.52 6.27 8.38
C VAL A 229 -5.78 5.05 8.92
N TYR A 230 -5.35 4.16 8.03
CA TYR A 230 -4.65 2.92 8.33
C TYR A 230 -3.30 2.88 7.60
N THR A 231 -2.20 2.76 8.32
CA THR A 231 -0.83 2.87 7.79
C THR A 231 -0.17 1.52 7.58
N TYR A 232 0.23 1.24 6.34
CA TYR A 232 0.99 0.06 5.94
C TYR A 232 2.39 0.48 5.48
N MET A 233 3.42 0.22 6.28
CA MET A 233 4.79 0.54 5.88
C MET A 233 5.24 -0.37 4.75
N ASP A 234 5.73 0.18 3.64
CA ASP A 234 6.31 -0.67 2.59
C ASP A 234 7.50 -1.47 3.14
N PHE A 235 7.60 -2.74 2.76
CA PHE A 235 8.64 -3.67 3.18
C PHE A 235 9.24 -4.39 1.96
N ALA A 236 9.38 -3.66 0.84
CA ALA A 236 9.93 -4.16 -0.41
C ALA A 236 9.28 -5.49 -0.86
N HIS A 237 10.08 -6.51 -1.16
CA HIS A 237 9.62 -7.83 -1.60
C HIS A 237 10.64 -8.92 -1.25
N SER A 238 10.24 -10.18 -1.38
CA SER A 238 11.08 -11.33 -1.00
C SER A 238 12.38 -11.44 -1.80
N GLY A 239 12.38 -11.00 -3.06
CA GLY A 239 13.56 -10.96 -3.93
C GLY A 239 14.63 -9.95 -3.50
N TRP A 240 14.32 -9.09 -2.54
CA TRP A 240 15.24 -8.10 -1.96
C TRP A 240 15.56 -8.44 -0.50
N LEU A 241 14.53 -8.60 0.33
CA LEU A 241 14.68 -8.74 1.77
C LEU A 241 14.53 -10.18 2.28
N GLY A 242 14.35 -11.16 1.39
CA GLY A 242 14.09 -12.54 1.76
C GLY A 242 15.27 -13.29 2.40
N TRP A 243 16.51 -12.84 2.25
CA TRP A 243 17.64 -13.44 2.97
C TRP A 243 17.52 -13.15 4.47
N ASN A 244 17.76 -14.16 5.31
CA ASN A 244 17.63 -14.04 6.77
C ASN A 244 18.34 -12.80 7.35
N ASN A 245 19.56 -12.51 6.89
CA ASN A 245 20.31 -11.35 7.38
C ASN A 245 19.64 -10.02 6.98
N ASN A 246 19.10 -9.92 5.77
CA ASN A 246 18.39 -8.73 5.31
C ASN A 246 17.09 -8.58 6.09
N LEU A 247 16.28 -9.64 6.14
CA LEU A 247 15.02 -9.65 6.88
C LEU A 247 15.21 -9.21 8.35
N THR A 248 16.11 -9.85 9.09
CA THR A 248 16.33 -9.52 10.52
C THR A 248 16.83 -8.08 10.71
N GLN A 249 17.74 -7.60 9.86
CA GLN A 249 18.25 -6.22 9.99
C GLN A 249 17.19 -5.18 9.62
N THR A 250 16.38 -5.45 8.59
CA THR A 250 15.29 -4.56 8.21
C THR A 250 14.17 -4.56 9.25
N VAL A 251 13.79 -5.71 9.80
CA VAL A 251 12.82 -5.74 10.93
C VAL A 251 13.34 -4.93 12.12
N GLN A 252 14.64 -4.99 12.44
CA GLN A 252 15.21 -4.14 13.49
C GLN A 252 15.08 -2.65 13.16
N LEU A 253 15.43 -2.22 11.94
CA LEU A 253 15.28 -0.82 11.51
C LEU A 253 13.82 -0.36 11.65
N TYR A 254 12.86 -1.15 11.19
CA TYR A 254 11.44 -0.79 11.23
C TYR A 254 10.91 -0.77 12.67
N THR A 255 11.41 -1.67 13.52
CA THR A 255 11.13 -1.64 14.96
C THR A 255 11.61 -0.34 15.59
N ASP A 256 12.82 0.11 15.27
CA ASP A 256 13.37 1.37 15.77
C ASP A 256 12.60 2.58 15.24
N VAL A 257 12.21 2.57 13.96
CA VAL A 257 11.39 3.62 13.33
C VAL A 257 10.04 3.73 14.04
N ALA A 258 9.31 2.62 14.16
CA ALA A 258 8.00 2.61 14.82
C ALA A 258 8.09 3.03 16.29
N GLN A 259 9.09 2.54 17.05
CA GLN A 259 9.28 2.93 18.45
C GLN A 259 9.65 4.41 18.64
N GLY A 260 10.19 5.07 17.61
CA GLY A 260 10.46 6.50 17.65
C GLY A 260 9.27 7.39 17.31
N THR A 261 8.15 6.82 16.86
CA THR A 261 6.87 7.54 16.71
C THR A 261 6.20 7.78 18.08
N GLU A 262 5.22 8.68 18.13
CA GLU A 262 4.54 9.02 19.39
C GLU A 262 3.69 7.87 19.96
N ALA A 263 3.05 7.09 19.09
CA ALA A 263 2.23 5.94 19.48
C ALA A 263 2.99 4.59 19.42
N GLY A 264 4.29 4.60 19.10
CA GLY A 264 5.11 3.39 19.02
C GLY A 264 4.62 2.44 17.94
N PHE A 265 4.46 1.15 18.26
CA PHE A 265 3.92 0.17 17.31
C PHE A 265 2.48 0.46 16.86
N GLN A 266 1.71 1.25 17.61
CA GLN A 266 0.33 1.57 17.21
C GLN A 266 0.25 2.51 16.03
N SER A 267 1.35 3.23 15.70
CA SER A 267 1.41 4.10 14.53
C SER A 267 1.43 3.33 13.19
N VAL A 268 1.47 2.00 13.24
CA VAL A 268 1.62 1.10 12.08
C VAL A 268 0.63 -0.05 12.19
N ASP A 269 -0.34 -0.10 11.28
CA ASP A 269 -1.34 -1.16 11.23
C ASP A 269 -0.82 -2.43 10.56
N GLY A 270 0.13 -2.27 9.64
CA GLY A 270 0.77 -3.41 9.00
C GLY A 270 1.91 -3.04 8.07
N PHE A 271 2.22 -3.98 7.19
CA PHE A 271 3.29 -3.86 6.21
C PHE A 271 2.79 -4.14 4.79
N ALA A 272 3.34 -3.47 3.79
CA ALA A 272 3.05 -3.74 2.38
C ALA A 272 4.24 -4.46 1.74
N THR A 273 3.99 -5.55 1.01
CA THR A 273 5.03 -6.26 0.24
C THR A 273 4.68 -6.27 -1.24
N ASN A 274 5.71 -6.42 -2.06
CA ASN A 274 5.64 -6.50 -3.51
C ASN A 274 5.12 -5.24 -4.21
N THR A 275 5.04 -4.10 -3.52
CA THR A 275 4.56 -2.82 -4.08
C THR A 275 5.26 -2.51 -5.39
N SER A 276 4.49 -2.42 -6.47
CA SER A 276 5.02 -2.17 -7.82
C SER A 276 6.05 -3.20 -8.33
N ASN A 277 6.14 -4.39 -7.72
CA ASN A 277 7.03 -5.45 -8.16
C ASN A 277 6.23 -6.61 -8.80
N TYR A 278 6.93 -7.70 -9.12
CA TYR A 278 6.44 -8.81 -9.93
C TYR A 278 6.69 -10.15 -9.26
N THR A 279 7.16 -10.19 -8.01
CA THR A 279 7.45 -11.45 -7.34
C THR A 279 6.14 -12.20 -7.08
N PRO A 280 6.01 -13.49 -7.48
CA PRO A 280 4.73 -14.18 -7.42
C PRO A 280 4.23 -14.28 -5.98
N THR A 281 2.90 -14.31 -5.81
CA THR A 281 2.30 -14.59 -4.51
C THR A 281 2.68 -15.99 -4.01
N GLU A 282 2.77 -16.97 -4.91
CA GLU A 282 3.19 -18.35 -4.61
C GLU A 282 4.05 -18.92 -5.74
N GLU A 283 5.05 -19.73 -5.38
CA GLU A 283 5.78 -20.61 -6.29
C GLU A 283 5.27 -22.06 -6.19
N PRO A 284 4.27 -22.46 -6.99
CA PRO A 284 3.52 -23.71 -6.78
C PRO A 284 4.32 -24.99 -7.02
N PHE A 285 5.48 -24.89 -7.68
CA PHE A 285 6.33 -26.05 -8.03
C PHE A 285 7.69 -26.03 -7.32
N LEU A 286 7.98 -24.98 -6.54
CA LEU A 286 9.23 -24.79 -5.82
C LEU A 286 8.96 -24.55 -4.33
N THR A 287 8.14 -25.39 -3.72
CA THR A 287 7.57 -25.14 -2.37
C THR A 287 8.51 -25.46 -1.20
N ASP A 288 9.71 -26.00 -1.43
CA ASP A 288 10.68 -26.29 -0.37
C ASP A 288 12.06 -25.74 -0.77
N PRO A 289 12.50 -24.61 -0.20
CA PRO A 289 13.80 -24.02 -0.54
C PRO A 289 14.98 -24.91 -0.12
N ASN A 290 14.77 -25.86 0.78
CA ASN A 290 15.80 -26.78 1.29
C ASN A 290 15.82 -28.12 0.57
N ALA A 291 14.86 -28.41 -0.31
CA ALA A 291 14.82 -29.62 -1.11
C ALA A 291 16.12 -29.78 -1.91
N ARG A 292 16.57 -31.03 -2.09
CA ARG A 292 17.80 -31.32 -2.83
C ARG A 292 17.49 -31.72 -4.26
N VAL A 293 18.06 -31.00 -5.22
CA VAL A 293 18.05 -31.33 -6.64
C VAL A 293 19.49 -31.38 -7.14
N GLY A 294 19.87 -32.51 -7.73
CA GLY A 294 21.27 -32.77 -8.08
C GLY A 294 22.20 -32.63 -6.87
N GLY A 295 23.20 -31.76 -6.99
CA GLY A 295 24.21 -31.52 -5.95
C GLY A 295 23.82 -30.50 -4.87
N GLY A 296 22.82 -29.66 -5.10
CA GLY A 296 22.53 -28.47 -4.28
C GLY A 296 21.14 -28.47 -3.63
N GLN A 297 20.87 -27.44 -2.84
CA GLN A 297 19.50 -27.12 -2.39
C GLN A 297 18.83 -26.25 -3.45
N VAL A 298 17.50 -26.30 -3.58
CA VAL A 298 16.78 -25.44 -4.55
C VAL A 298 17.15 -23.96 -4.39
N ARG A 299 17.19 -23.46 -3.15
CA ARG A 299 17.55 -22.06 -2.89
C ARG A 299 18.95 -21.66 -3.33
N SER A 300 19.89 -22.61 -3.52
CA SER A 300 21.26 -22.28 -3.93
C SER A 300 21.42 -22.04 -5.43
N GLY A 301 20.36 -22.20 -6.23
CA GLY A 301 20.42 -21.94 -7.66
C GLY A 301 20.52 -20.46 -8.01
N ASP A 302 20.96 -20.19 -9.23
CA ASP A 302 21.38 -18.86 -9.69
C ASP A 302 20.27 -17.81 -9.58
N PHE A 303 19.00 -18.21 -9.73
CA PHE A 303 17.86 -17.29 -9.64
C PHE A 303 17.51 -16.86 -8.20
N TYR A 304 17.81 -17.70 -7.21
CA TYR A 304 17.46 -17.44 -5.80
C TYR A 304 18.65 -17.08 -4.93
N GLU A 305 19.88 -17.44 -5.32
CA GLU A 305 21.12 -16.97 -4.68
C GLU A 305 21.13 -17.16 -3.15
N TRP A 306 20.69 -18.33 -2.69
CA TRP A 306 20.51 -18.76 -1.30
C TRP A 306 19.35 -18.14 -0.52
N ASN A 307 18.56 -17.25 -1.14
CA ASN A 307 17.34 -16.69 -0.57
C ASN A 307 16.31 -17.79 -0.29
N PRO A 308 15.86 -17.99 0.97
CA PRO A 308 14.86 -19.00 1.28
C PRO A 308 13.42 -18.61 0.95
N ASN A 309 13.15 -17.34 0.61
CA ASN A 309 11.81 -16.84 0.30
C ASN A 309 11.65 -16.69 -1.22
N PHE A 310 10.98 -17.64 -1.84
CA PHE A 310 10.79 -17.66 -3.30
C PHE A 310 9.59 -16.84 -3.76
N ASP A 311 8.60 -16.68 -2.88
CA ASP A 311 7.36 -15.97 -3.13
C ASP A 311 6.96 -15.08 -1.96
N GLU A 312 5.96 -14.22 -2.20
CA GLU A 312 5.53 -13.21 -1.24
C GLU A 312 4.69 -13.79 -0.10
N SER A 313 4.02 -14.94 -0.28
CA SER A 313 3.24 -15.57 0.78
C SER A 313 4.11 -16.15 1.88
N ASP A 314 5.21 -16.82 1.52
CA ASP A 314 6.19 -17.32 2.47
C ASP A 314 6.97 -16.18 3.11
N PHE A 315 7.25 -15.12 2.34
CA PHE A 315 7.92 -13.94 2.86
C PHE A 315 7.07 -13.16 3.86
N ALA A 316 5.78 -12.94 3.58
CA ALA A 316 4.86 -12.30 4.51
C ALA A 316 4.75 -13.10 5.83
N ARG A 317 4.72 -14.44 5.76
CA ARG A 317 4.72 -15.30 6.96
C ARG A 317 6.03 -15.15 7.75
N ASN A 318 7.17 -15.23 7.08
CA ASN A 318 8.48 -15.10 7.74
C ASN A 318 8.71 -13.68 8.29
N LEU A 319 8.18 -12.65 7.64
CA LEU A 319 8.17 -11.28 8.14
C LEU A 319 7.34 -11.19 9.43
N HIS A 320 6.12 -11.71 9.42
CA HIS A 320 5.24 -11.76 10.60
C HIS A 320 5.91 -12.43 11.81
N ASP A 321 6.52 -13.61 11.60
CA ASP A 321 7.25 -14.33 12.66
C ASP A 321 8.42 -13.49 13.22
N GLN A 322 9.14 -12.77 12.37
CA GLN A 322 10.25 -11.90 12.79
C GLN A 322 9.75 -10.65 13.53
N LEU A 323 8.65 -10.05 13.08
CA LEU A 323 8.02 -8.91 13.76
C LEU A 323 7.58 -9.28 15.18
N ILE A 324 6.85 -10.39 15.35
CA ILE A 324 6.44 -10.88 16.67
C ILE A 324 7.66 -11.13 17.56
N SER A 325 8.72 -11.72 17.00
CA SER A 325 9.97 -11.97 17.73
C SER A 325 10.66 -10.68 18.20
N ASN A 326 10.39 -9.55 17.55
CA ASN A 326 10.87 -8.21 17.91
C ASN A 326 9.86 -7.39 18.74
N GLY A 327 8.79 -8.01 19.22
CA GLY A 327 7.84 -7.42 20.17
C GLY A 327 6.65 -6.70 19.55
N TRP A 328 6.47 -6.81 18.23
CA TRP A 328 5.28 -6.30 17.56
C TRP A 328 4.01 -7.03 18.03
N PRO A 329 2.84 -6.37 18.03
CA PRO A 329 1.56 -7.01 18.26
C PRO A 329 1.33 -8.21 17.31
N SER A 330 0.67 -9.26 17.80
CA SER A 330 0.49 -10.49 17.01
C SER A 330 -0.54 -10.35 15.88
N ASP A 331 -1.37 -9.33 15.96
CA ASP A 331 -2.40 -8.94 15.00
C ASP A 331 -1.86 -8.04 13.88
N VAL A 332 -0.58 -7.67 13.89
CA VAL A 332 0.04 -6.92 12.78
C VAL A 332 -0.12 -7.66 11.45
N GLY A 333 -0.69 -6.97 10.47
CA GLY A 333 -1.03 -7.54 9.18
C GLY A 333 0.00 -7.27 8.08
N THR A 334 -0.11 -8.00 6.98
CA THR A 334 0.60 -7.70 5.73
C THR A 334 -0.38 -7.59 4.57
N ILE A 335 -0.21 -6.58 3.72
CA ILE A 335 -0.84 -6.54 2.40
C ILE A 335 0.17 -6.92 1.33
N ILE A 336 -0.29 -7.63 0.29
CA ILE A 336 0.56 -8.01 -0.86
C ILE A 336 0.01 -7.31 -2.10
N ASP A 337 0.87 -6.54 -2.78
CA ASP A 337 0.55 -6.02 -4.11
C ASP A 337 0.59 -7.16 -5.13
N THR A 338 -0.59 -7.44 -5.68
CA THR A 338 -0.83 -8.52 -6.64
C THR A 338 -1.18 -7.99 -8.03
N GLY A 339 -1.00 -6.69 -8.26
CA GLY A 339 -1.39 -6.05 -9.53
C GLY A 339 -0.73 -6.67 -10.75
N ARG A 340 0.50 -7.19 -10.63
CA ARG A 340 1.32 -7.63 -11.79
C ARG A 340 2.11 -8.92 -11.59
N ASN A 341 1.80 -9.70 -10.56
CA ASN A 341 2.61 -10.84 -10.15
C ASN A 341 1.99 -12.22 -10.48
N GLY A 342 1.03 -12.28 -11.40
CA GLY A 342 0.33 -13.52 -11.73
C GLY A 342 1.21 -14.54 -12.44
N TRP A 343 2.03 -14.09 -13.40
CA TRP A 343 2.86 -14.95 -14.25
C TRP A 343 2.07 -16.09 -14.93
N GLY A 344 0.98 -15.73 -15.60
CA GLY A 344 0.20 -16.62 -16.45
C GLY A 344 0.76 -16.71 -17.87
N GLY A 345 -0.14 -16.82 -18.84
CA GLY A 345 0.21 -17.03 -20.24
C GLY A 345 0.65 -18.46 -20.54
N SER A 346 1.01 -18.72 -21.80
CA SER A 346 1.38 -20.07 -22.28
C SER A 346 2.68 -20.60 -21.68
N GLU A 347 3.55 -19.70 -21.21
CA GLU A 347 4.88 -20.05 -20.68
C GLU A 347 4.86 -20.34 -19.17
N ARG A 348 3.71 -20.21 -18.49
CA ARG A 348 3.60 -20.61 -17.09
C ARG A 348 3.81 -22.13 -16.97
N PRO A 349 4.72 -22.60 -16.11
CA PRO A 349 4.88 -24.04 -15.89
C PRO A 349 3.57 -24.64 -15.36
N THR A 350 3.34 -25.92 -15.68
CA THR A 350 2.15 -26.67 -15.23
C THR A 350 2.50 -27.82 -14.29
N GLN A 351 3.79 -28.07 -14.08
CA GLN A 351 4.35 -29.07 -13.19
C GLN A 351 5.80 -28.70 -12.86
N ALA A 352 6.33 -29.23 -11.76
CA ALA A 352 7.76 -29.15 -11.48
C ALA A 352 8.57 -29.90 -12.55
N SER A 353 9.78 -29.40 -12.83
CA SER A 353 10.74 -30.04 -13.71
C SER A 353 11.14 -31.42 -13.18
N SER A 354 11.55 -32.28 -14.11
CA SER A 354 12.17 -33.58 -13.79
C SER A 354 13.70 -33.57 -13.92
N SER A 355 14.28 -32.40 -14.22
CA SER A 355 15.73 -32.26 -14.38
C SER A 355 16.47 -32.50 -13.06
N ASN A 356 17.64 -33.13 -13.16
CA ASN A 356 18.59 -33.24 -12.04
C ASN A 356 19.66 -32.14 -12.06
N ASP A 357 19.68 -31.30 -13.11
CA ASP A 357 20.46 -30.07 -13.12
C ASP A 357 19.71 -28.99 -12.34
N LEU A 358 20.35 -28.41 -11.32
CA LEU A 358 19.68 -27.53 -10.36
C LEU A 358 19.06 -26.29 -11.01
N ASN A 359 19.83 -25.59 -11.86
CA ASN A 359 19.37 -24.35 -12.48
C ASN A 359 18.33 -24.64 -13.57
N THR A 360 18.47 -25.73 -14.32
CA THR A 360 17.42 -26.19 -15.24
C THR A 360 16.14 -26.55 -14.50
N TYR A 361 16.23 -27.26 -13.36
CA TYR A 361 15.07 -27.59 -12.54
C TYR A 361 14.34 -26.35 -12.08
N ILE A 362 15.07 -25.33 -11.60
CA ILE A 362 14.48 -24.06 -11.17
C ILE A 362 13.84 -23.33 -12.34
N GLU A 363 14.58 -23.14 -13.44
CA GLU A 363 14.10 -22.40 -14.61
C GLU A 363 12.84 -23.00 -15.23
N GLU A 364 12.73 -24.33 -15.28
CA GLU A 364 11.55 -25.02 -15.81
C GLU A 364 10.39 -25.13 -14.80
N SER A 365 10.62 -24.84 -13.51
CA SER A 365 9.60 -24.94 -12.46
C SER A 365 9.10 -23.59 -11.95
N LYS A 366 9.91 -22.53 -12.01
CA LYS A 366 9.54 -21.21 -11.49
C LYS A 366 8.47 -20.55 -12.34
N VAL A 367 7.49 -19.93 -11.68
CA VAL A 367 6.50 -19.12 -12.38
C VAL A 367 7.03 -17.73 -12.70
N ASP A 368 7.89 -17.16 -11.85
CA ASP A 368 8.55 -15.89 -12.16
C ASP A 368 9.46 -16.05 -13.38
N ARG A 369 9.12 -15.41 -14.52
CA ARG A 369 9.87 -15.59 -15.77
C ARG A 369 10.96 -14.53 -15.98
N ARG A 370 11.26 -13.69 -14.99
CA ARG A 370 12.42 -12.79 -15.05
C ARG A 370 13.71 -13.59 -15.17
N ALA A 371 14.71 -12.98 -15.81
CA ALA A 371 16.08 -13.51 -15.81
C ALA A 371 16.75 -13.37 -14.45
N HIS A 372 16.35 -12.37 -13.66
CA HIS A 372 16.88 -12.09 -12.33
C HIS A 372 15.82 -11.37 -11.47
N ARG A 373 15.77 -11.64 -10.17
CA ARG A 373 14.72 -11.12 -9.26
C ARG A 373 14.81 -9.61 -8.99
N GLY A 374 15.98 -9.02 -9.23
CA GLY A 374 16.22 -7.56 -9.17
C GLY A 374 15.78 -6.77 -10.42
N LEU A 375 15.21 -7.42 -11.43
CA LEU A 375 14.63 -6.74 -12.60
C LEU A 375 13.22 -6.26 -12.25
N TRP A 376 13.02 -4.94 -12.28
CA TRP A 376 11.81 -4.29 -11.75
C TRP A 376 11.06 -3.43 -12.76
N CYS A 377 11.71 -2.93 -13.82
CA CYS A 377 11.07 -1.96 -14.71
C CYS A 377 10.39 -2.63 -15.91
N ASN A 378 9.10 -2.36 -16.08
CA ASN A 378 8.29 -2.74 -17.25
C ASN A 378 8.45 -4.19 -17.70
N VAL A 379 8.49 -5.11 -16.74
CA VAL A 379 8.92 -6.50 -16.92
C VAL A 379 8.07 -7.22 -17.98
N SER A 380 8.71 -7.65 -19.06
CA SER A 380 8.10 -8.46 -20.11
C SER A 380 7.73 -9.86 -19.61
N GLY A 381 6.62 -10.40 -20.11
CA GLY A 381 6.09 -11.72 -19.72
C GLY A 381 5.31 -11.73 -18.40
N ALA A 382 5.32 -10.63 -17.64
CA ALA A 382 4.49 -10.48 -16.45
C ALA A 382 2.99 -10.55 -16.78
N GLY A 383 2.17 -10.72 -15.73
CA GLY A 383 0.73 -10.88 -15.84
C GLY A 383 0.00 -10.35 -14.61
N ILE A 384 -1.23 -9.88 -14.77
CA ILE A 384 -2.10 -9.51 -13.64
C ILE A 384 -2.21 -10.70 -12.66
N GLY A 385 -2.04 -10.44 -11.37
CA GLY A 385 -2.17 -11.44 -10.31
C GLY A 385 -3.60 -11.59 -9.81
N THR A 386 -3.71 -12.11 -8.59
CA THR A 386 -5.01 -12.28 -7.92
C THR A 386 -5.71 -10.93 -7.79
N PRO A 387 -7.02 -10.84 -8.08
CA PRO A 387 -7.76 -9.60 -7.83
C PRO A 387 -7.73 -9.20 -6.34
N PRO A 388 -7.90 -7.91 -6.04
CA PRO A 388 -7.94 -7.44 -4.65
C PRO A 388 -8.99 -8.19 -3.82
N GLN A 389 -8.58 -8.68 -2.65
CA GLN A 389 -9.46 -9.43 -1.74
C GLN A 389 -9.00 -9.27 -0.29
N ALA A 390 -9.95 -9.06 0.62
CA ALA A 390 -9.70 -9.06 2.06
C ALA A 390 -9.54 -10.50 2.58
N SER A 391 -8.72 -10.65 3.61
CA SER A 391 -8.52 -11.89 4.39
C SER A 391 -8.42 -13.15 3.50
N PRO A 392 -7.45 -13.20 2.58
CA PRO A 392 -7.38 -14.26 1.57
C PRO A 392 -7.29 -15.64 2.24
N SER A 393 -8.25 -16.52 1.92
CA SER A 393 -8.32 -17.85 2.54
C SER A 393 -7.10 -18.70 2.19
N GLY A 394 -6.53 -19.39 3.17
CA GLY A 394 -5.38 -20.29 2.97
C GLY A 394 -4.03 -19.70 3.37
N TYR A 395 -3.96 -18.39 3.63
CA TYR A 395 -2.72 -17.70 3.98
C TYR A 395 -2.52 -17.44 5.48
N GLY A 396 -3.48 -17.85 6.32
CA GLY A 396 -3.46 -17.55 7.75
C GLY A 396 -3.92 -16.12 8.05
N SER A 397 -3.70 -15.66 9.29
CA SER A 397 -4.07 -14.31 9.73
C SER A 397 -2.95 -13.27 9.52
N SER A 398 -1.82 -13.65 8.90
CA SER A 398 -0.70 -12.73 8.66
C SER A 398 -0.89 -11.87 7.40
N ILE A 399 -1.93 -12.12 6.60
CA ILE A 399 -2.24 -11.36 5.39
C ILE A 399 -3.62 -10.72 5.53
N ASP A 400 -3.66 -9.40 5.55
CA ASP A 400 -4.90 -8.61 5.65
C ASP A 400 -5.66 -8.58 4.32
N ALA A 401 -4.91 -8.39 3.22
CA ALA A 401 -5.49 -8.29 1.89
C ALA A 401 -4.47 -8.56 0.79
N PHE A 402 -4.98 -9.03 -0.35
CA PHE A 402 -4.35 -8.74 -1.62
C PHE A 402 -4.89 -7.42 -2.13
N VAL A 403 -3.98 -6.56 -2.58
CA VAL A 403 -4.29 -5.22 -3.10
C VAL A 403 -3.64 -5.06 -4.47
N TRP A 404 -4.13 -4.10 -5.26
CA TRP A 404 -3.42 -3.62 -6.44
C TRP A 404 -2.89 -2.24 -6.12
N THR A 405 -1.70 -2.19 -5.54
CA THR A 405 -1.05 -0.93 -5.16
C THR A 405 -0.58 -0.22 -6.41
N LYS A 406 0.20 -0.88 -7.26
CA LYS A 406 0.53 -0.37 -8.61
C LYS A 406 -0.63 -0.66 -9.58
N PRO A 407 -1.26 0.37 -10.19
CA PRO A 407 -2.33 0.15 -11.16
C PRO A 407 -1.80 -0.60 -12.39
N PRO A 408 -2.34 -1.79 -12.73
CA PRO A 408 -1.84 -2.56 -13.86
C PRO A 408 -2.01 -1.80 -15.18
N GLY A 409 -0.90 -1.54 -15.87
CA GLY A 409 -0.87 -0.77 -17.11
C GLY A 409 -0.24 0.62 -16.98
N GLU A 410 0.02 1.11 -15.77
CA GLU A 410 0.86 2.29 -15.58
C GLU A 410 2.36 1.90 -15.65
N SER A 411 3.12 2.65 -16.44
CA SER A 411 4.56 2.42 -16.64
C SER A 411 5.35 2.56 -15.34
N ASP A 412 6.43 1.81 -15.25
CA ASP A 412 7.43 1.92 -14.19
C ASP A 412 8.45 3.04 -14.45
N GLY A 413 8.63 3.43 -15.72
CA GLY A 413 9.62 4.41 -16.15
C GLY A 413 9.78 4.39 -17.67
N SER A 414 10.29 5.48 -18.25
CA SER A 414 10.47 5.56 -19.69
C SER A 414 11.71 4.79 -20.15
N SER A 415 11.62 4.12 -21.30
CA SER A 415 12.71 3.31 -21.86
C SER A 415 13.84 4.16 -22.44
N GLU A 416 13.58 5.45 -22.61
CA GLU A 416 14.51 6.49 -23.05
C GLU A 416 14.13 7.81 -22.39
N GLU A 417 15.02 8.81 -22.44
CA GLU A 417 14.72 10.14 -21.90
C GLU A 417 13.62 10.82 -22.73
N ILE A 418 12.51 11.17 -22.08
CA ILE A 418 11.38 11.85 -22.70
C ILE A 418 11.27 13.25 -22.08
N PRO A 419 11.40 14.34 -22.86
CA PRO A 419 11.19 15.69 -22.34
C PRO A 419 9.80 15.85 -21.71
N ASN A 420 9.76 16.31 -20.45
CA ASN A 420 8.54 16.49 -19.68
C ASN A 420 8.69 17.64 -18.66
N ASP A 421 7.57 18.06 -18.08
CA ASP A 421 7.47 19.07 -17.03
C ASP A 421 7.18 18.45 -15.65
N GLU A 422 7.32 17.13 -15.52
CA GLU A 422 7.06 16.37 -14.30
C GLU A 422 8.32 16.08 -13.48
N GLY A 423 9.51 16.39 -14.02
CA GLY A 423 10.79 16.06 -13.38
C GLY A 423 11.13 14.57 -13.46
N LYS A 424 10.51 13.82 -14.37
CA LYS A 424 10.74 12.38 -14.55
C LYS A 424 11.88 12.13 -15.52
N HIS A 425 12.77 11.20 -15.19
CA HIS A 425 13.95 10.82 -15.95
C HIS A 425 13.93 9.34 -16.32
N ALA A 426 14.68 8.98 -17.35
CA ALA A 426 14.86 7.58 -17.72
C ALA A 426 15.89 6.90 -16.81
N ASP A 427 15.47 5.80 -16.18
CA ASP A 427 16.39 4.90 -15.46
C ASP A 427 16.89 3.82 -16.44
N PRO A 428 18.20 3.54 -16.53
CA PRO A 428 18.75 2.44 -17.32
C PRO A 428 18.12 1.07 -17.06
N MET A 429 17.56 0.79 -15.89
CA MET A 429 16.82 -0.44 -15.61
C MET A 429 15.54 -0.57 -16.44
N CYS A 430 15.03 0.53 -17.00
CA CYS A 430 13.90 0.58 -17.93
C CYS A 430 14.31 0.51 -19.40
N ASP A 431 15.60 0.61 -19.72
CA ASP A 431 16.13 0.46 -21.07
C ASP A 431 16.24 -1.04 -21.43
N PRO A 432 15.52 -1.53 -22.47
CA PRO A 432 15.59 -2.92 -22.92
C PRO A 432 17.00 -3.37 -23.37
N ASP A 433 17.84 -2.44 -23.81
CA ASP A 433 19.20 -2.71 -24.30
C ASP A 433 20.26 -2.63 -23.18
N TYR A 434 19.88 -2.13 -21.99
CA TYR A 434 20.78 -2.08 -20.84
C TYR A 434 21.04 -3.47 -20.26
N VAL A 435 22.30 -3.73 -19.91
CA VAL A 435 22.75 -4.95 -19.24
C VAL A 435 23.02 -4.61 -17.78
N ALA A 436 22.16 -5.08 -16.89
CA ALA A 436 22.13 -4.71 -15.48
C ALA A 436 23.21 -5.46 -14.68
N PRO A 437 24.31 -4.79 -14.24
CA PRO A 437 25.40 -5.46 -13.52
C PRO A 437 24.95 -6.02 -12.17
N ASN A 438 24.08 -5.28 -11.48
CA ASN A 438 23.49 -5.67 -10.18
C ASN A 438 22.43 -6.77 -10.30
N ALA A 439 22.11 -7.20 -11.52
CA ALA A 439 21.19 -8.28 -11.82
C ALA A 439 21.87 -9.43 -12.57
N GLY A 440 23.12 -9.74 -12.19
CA GLY A 440 23.88 -10.85 -12.77
C GLY A 440 24.36 -10.62 -14.21
N ASN A 441 24.43 -9.36 -14.67
CA ASN A 441 24.69 -8.97 -16.06
C ASN A 441 23.63 -9.52 -17.05
N ASN A 442 22.38 -9.58 -16.61
CA ASN A 442 21.25 -9.89 -17.50
C ASN A 442 20.75 -8.62 -18.20
N PRO A 443 20.20 -8.73 -19.43
CA PRO A 443 19.35 -7.68 -19.98
C PRO A 443 18.19 -7.36 -19.03
N THR A 444 17.72 -6.12 -19.03
CA THR A 444 16.65 -5.67 -18.11
C THR A 444 15.35 -6.46 -18.26
N GLY A 445 15.05 -6.93 -19.48
CA GLY A 445 13.76 -7.53 -19.80
C GLY A 445 12.62 -6.51 -19.79
N ALA A 446 12.93 -5.21 -19.78
CA ALA A 446 11.95 -4.13 -19.87
C ALA A 446 11.30 -4.11 -21.26
N LEU A 447 10.01 -3.80 -21.30
CA LEU A 447 9.32 -3.57 -22.58
C LEU A 447 9.79 -2.25 -23.21
N PRO A 448 10.03 -2.21 -24.54
CA PRO A 448 10.46 -1.01 -25.23
C PRO A 448 9.32 0.00 -25.41
N ASN A 449 9.70 1.24 -25.70
CA ASN A 449 8.77 2.37 -25.94
C ASN A 449 7.85 2.64 -24.75
N SER A 450 8.36 2.43 -23.53
CA SER A 450 7.58 2.72 -22.33
C SER A 450 7.51 4.24 -22.10
N PRO A 451 6.33 4.76 -21.70
CA PRO A 451 6.19 6.17 -21.35
C PRO A 451 6.77 6.44 -19.96
N LEU A 452 6.73 7.70 -19.53
CA LEU A 452 7.15 8.12 -18.19
C LEU A 452 6.50 7.29 -17.07
N ALA A 453 7.16 7.18 -15.92
CA ALA A 453 6.60 6.52 -14.75
C ALA A 453 5.20 7.05 -14.41
N GLY A 454 4.24 6.15 -14.19
CA GLY A 454 2.84 6.48 -13.88
C GLY A 454 1.99 6.86 -15.10
N HIS A 455 2.56 6.95 -16.31
CA HIS A 455 1.79 7.15 -17.54
C HIS A 455 1.25 5.83 -18.09
N TRP A 456 0.17 5.89 -18.86
CA TRP A 456 -0.49 4.70 -19.38
C TRP A 456 0.33 4.01 -20.48
N PHE A 457 0.65 2.73 -20.26
CA PHE A 457 1.41 1.89 -21.17
C PHE A 457 0.51 0.80 -21.76
N HIS A 458 -0.14 1.11 -22.90
CA HIS A 458 -1.11 0.22 -23.55
C HIS A 458 -0.57 -1.20 -23.83
N GLU A 459 0.65 -1.31 -24.37
CA GLU A 459 1.21 -2.62 -24.74
C GLU A 459 1.53 -3.47 -23.50
N GLN A 460 2.07 -2.86 -22.44
CA GLN A 460 2.25 -3.57 -21.18
C GLN A 460 0.90 -3.97 -20.56
N PHE A 461 -0.08 -3.07 -20.53
CA PHE A 461 -1.42 -3.39 -20.02
C PHE A 461 -2.04 -4.60 -20.74
N LYS A 462 -1.99 -4.58 -22.07
CA LYS A 462 -2.46 -5.68 -22.90
C LYS A 462 -1.75 -7.00 -22.57
N MET A 463 -0.43 -6.99 -22.46
CA MET A 463 0.36 -8.15 -22.05
C MET A 463 -0.05 -8.65 -20.66
N LEU A 464 -0.17 -7.73 -19.69
CA LEU A 464 -0.54 -8.06 -18.31
C LEU A 464 -1.92 -8.76 -18.25
N VAL A 465 -2.90 -8.29 -19.02
CA VAL A 465 -4.23 -8.92 -19.12
C VAL A 465 -4.18 -10.29 -19.80
N GLN A 466 -3.37 -10.43 -20.86
CA GLN A 466 -3.21 -11.71 -21.57
C GLN A 466 -2.54 -12.78 -20.70
N ASN A 467 -1.59 -12.37 -19.88
CA ASN A 467 -0.81 -13.25 -19.01
C ASN A 467 -1.38 -13.31 -17.58
N ALA A 468 -2.62 -12.88 -17.36
CA ALA A 468 -3.19 -12.88 -16.02
C ALA A 468 -3.27 -14.30 -15.42
N HIS A 469 -2.93 -14.44 -14.14
CA HIS A 469 -3.12 -15.67 -13.37
C HIS A 469 -3.50 -15.35 -11.92
N PRO A 470 -4.67 -15.81 -11.43
CA PRO A 470 -5.66 -16.61 -12.13
C PRO A 470 -6.23 -15.90 -13.37
N GLU A 471 -6.74 -16.68 -14.32
CA GLU A 471 -7.33 -16.10 -15.53
C GLU A 471 -8.50 -15.17 -15.16
N ILE A 472 -8.56 -14.00 -15.80
CA ILE A 472 -9.59 -13.00 -15.55
C ILE A 472 -10.97 -13.56 -15.92
N ASN A 473 -11.84 -13.71 -14.92
CA ASN A 473 -13.17 -14.27 -15.09
C ASN A 473 -14.12 -13.27 -15.75
N THR A 474 -14.60 -13.59 -16.96
CA THR A 474 -15.49 -12.72 -17.76
C THR A 474 -16.98 -13.06 -17.64
N ALA A 475 -17.37 -13.97 -16.73
CA ALA A 475 -18.72 -14.55 -16.67
C ALA A 475 -19.87 -13.53 -16.46
N ALA A 476 -19.59 -12.31 -16.01
CA ALA A 476 -20.58 -11.24 -15.93
C ALA A 476 -21.14 -10.80 -17.31
N SER A 477 -20.46 -11.15 -18.42
CA SER A 477 -20.88 -10.78 -19.78
C SER A 477 -21.79 -11.80 -20.49
N ARG A 478 -22.04 -12.99 -19.91
CA ARG A 478 -22.82 -14.06 -20.58
C ARG A 478 -24.33 -14.08 -20.25
N GLN A 479 -24.83 -13.19 -19.40
CA GLN A 479 -26.27 -13.13 -19.06
C GLN A 479 -27.10 -12.17 -19.93
N GLY A 480 -26.50 -11.49 -20.92
CA GLY A 480 -27.19 -10.52 -21.80
C GLY A 480 -27.59 -11.02 -23.19
N ALA A 481 -27.36 -12.28 -23.52
CA ALA A 481 -27.68 -12.84 -24.85
C ALA A 481 -28.48 -14.14 -24.73
N ASN A 482 -29.79 -14.00 -24.48
CA ASN A 482 -30.83 -14.93 -24.90
C ASN A 482 -32.18 -14.21 -25.01
#